data_AF-A0A3M1X4A8-F1
#
_entry.id   AF-A0A3M1X4A8-F1
#
_cell.length_a   1.000
_cell.length_b   1.000
_cell.length_c   1.000
_cell.angle_alpha   90.00
_cell.angle_beta   90.00
_cell.angle_gamma   90.00
#
_symmetry.space_group_name_H-M   'P 1'
#
loop_
_entity.id
_entity.type
_entity.pdbx_description
1 polymer ?
#
loop_
_entity_poly.entity_id
_entity_poly.type
_entity_poly.pdbx_seq_one_letter_code
_entity_poly.pdbx_strand_id
1 'polypeptide(L)'
;PGRVEAYFSGQSGALLLAHFEAIVLVWEGAGWAAYLETVTGGPELVASTRPQVEAARQALAPLATGASLADRIRQDPASVETAFSELQQLTRFFKSDLSSRLGISITYDSGDGD
;
A
#
# COMPACT_ATOMS: atom_id res chain seq x y z
N PRO A 1 -3.62 -10.33 17.49
CA PRO A 1 -4.88 -9.53 17.55
C PRO A 1 -4.84 -8.31 18.50
N GLY A 2 -4.29 -8.42 19.71
CA GLY A 2 -4.37 -7.34 20.72
C GLY A 2 -3.44 -6.12 20.52
N ARG A 3 -2.71 -6.04 19.40
CA ARG A 3 -1.80 -4.94 19.05
C ARG A 3 -2.23 -4.19 17.78
N VAL A 4 -3.40 -4.52 17.25
CA VAL A 4 -3.95 -3.84 16.07
C VAL A 4 -4.25 -2.39 16.44
N GLU A 5 -3.90 -1.43 15.57
CA GLU A 5 -3.91 0.00 15.90
C GLU A 5 -5.20 0.49 16.56
N ALA A 6 -6.24 0.95 15.87
CA ALA A 6 -7.46 1.40 16.55
C ALA A 6 -8.33 0.27 17.16
N TYR A 7 -7.75 -0.60 18.00
CA TYR A 7 -8.34 -1.85 18.53
C TYR A 7 -9.68 -1.62 19.22
N PHE A 8 -9.74 -0.68 20.17
CA PHE A 8 -10.94 -0.46 20.97
C PHE A 8 -12.08 0.23 20.21
N SER A 9 -11.76 1.04 19.19
CA SER A 9 -12.78 1.66 18.34
C SER A 9 -13.19 0.77 17.15
N GLY A 10 -12.42 -0.30 16.87
CA GLY A 10 -12.65 -1.19 15.73
C GLY A 10 -12.36 -0.56 14.36
N GLN A 11 -11.79 0.65 14.31
CA GLN A 11 -11.64 1.44 13.08
C GLN A 11 -10.39 1.11 12.26
N SER A 12 -9.54 0.19 12.72
CA SER A 12 -8.23 -0.05 12.12
C SER A 12 -8.29 -0.40 10.63
N GLY A 13 -9.29 -1.16 10.21
CA GLY A 13 -9.47 -1.51 8.79
C GLY A 13 -9.84 -0.30 7.93
N ALA A 14 -10.73 0.56 8.43
CA ALA A 14 -11.13 1.79 7.73
C ALA A 14 -9.97 2.79 7.63
N LEU A 15 -9.20 2.94 8.71
CA LEU A 15 -7.99 3.78 8.74
C LEU A 15 -6.91 3.27 7.78
N LEU A 16 -6.69 1.95 7.74
CA LEU A 16 -5.74 1.32 6.83
C LEU A 16 -6.11 1.59 5.37
N LEU A 17 -7.37 1.40 4.99
CA LEU A 17 -7.83 1.71 3.63
C LEU A 17 -7.70 3.21 3.33
N ALA A 18 -8.10 4.09 4.24
CA ALA A 18 -7.98 5.53 4.04
C ALA A 18 -6.52 5.98 3.85
N HIS A 19 -5.59 5.40 4.62
CA HIS A 19 -4.16 5.68 4.49
C HIS A 19 -3.61 5.21 3.13
N PHE A 20 -3.98 4.00 2.72
CA PHE A 20 -3.64 3.48 1.41
C PHE A 20 -4.15 4.39 0.28
N GLU A 21 -5.41 4.80 0.32
CA GLU A 21 -6.01 5.70 -0.67
C GLU A 21 -5.31 7.07 -0.72
N ALA A 22 -4.89 7.59 0.43
CA ALA A 22 -4.13 8.84 0.49
C ALA A 22 -2.77 8.71 -0.23
N ILE A 23 -2.06 7.59 -0.07
CA ILE A 23 -0.81 7.31 -0.79
C ILE A 23 -1.08 7.20 -2.29
N VAL A 24 -2.12 6.44 -2.67
CA VAL A 24 -2.48 6.26 -4.09
C VAL A 24 -2.84 7.58 -4.74
N LEU A 25 -3.55 8.47 -4.04
CA LEU A 25 -3.87 9.81 -4.54
C LEU A 25 -2.63 10.65 -4.87
N VAL A 26 -1.56 10.53 -4.08
CA VAL A 26 -0.27 11.21 -4.34
C VAL A 26 0.42 10.62 -5.59
N TRP A 27 0.21 9.34 -5.85
CA TRP A 27 0.78 8.68 -7.02
C TRP A 27 -0.04 8.92 -8.30
N GLU A 28 -1.37 8.88 -8.23
CA GLU A 28 -2.28 9.03 -9.38
C GLU A 28 -2.46 10.48 -9.86
N GLY A 29 -3.20 10.64 -10.97
CA GLY A 29 -3.58 11.96 -11.51
C GLY A 29 -2.37 12.78 -11.96
N ALA A 30 -2.28 14.03 -11.49
CA ALA A 30 -1.13 14.92 -11.73
C ALA A 30 0.06 14.65 -10.78
N GLY A 31 0.03 13.53 -10.05
CA GLY A 31 1.09 13.09 -9.15
C GLY A 31 2.24 12.37 -9.85
N TRP A 32 2.87 11.42 -9.15
CA TRP A 32 4.07 10.72 -9.64
C TRP A 32 3.85 9.94 -10.93
N ALA A 33 2.67 9.37 -11.16
CA ALA A 33 2.35 8.68 -12.40
C ALA A 33 2.46 9.61 -13.61
N ALA A 34 1.94 10.85 -13.53
CA ALA A 34 2.09 11.82 -14.61
C ALA A 34 3.55 12.22 -14.87
N TYR A 35 4.36 12.36 -13.82
CA TYR A 35 5.79 12.59 -13.98
C TYR A 35 6.48 11.40 -14.68
N LEU A 36 6.15 10.17 -14.28
CA LEU A 36 6.73 8.96 -14.87
C LEU A 36 6.45 8.82 -16.37
N GLU A 37 5.32 9.31 -16.87
CA GLU A 37 5.04 9.31 -18.32
C GLU A 37 6.05 10.13 -19.13
N THR A 38 6.83 11.01 -18.49
CA THR A 38 7.80 11.89 -19.16
C THR A 38 9.23 11.36 -19.16
N VAL A 39 9.53 10.32 -18.38
CA VAL A 39 10.90 9.79 -18.21
C VAL A 39 11.07 8.44 -18.90
N THR A 40 12.28 8.16 -19.37
CA THR A 40 12.61 6.89 -20.02
C THR A 40 12.31 5.70 -19.10
N GLY A 41 11.51 4.76 -19.60
CA GLY A 41 11.10 3.55 -18.87
C GLY A 41 10.06 3.78 -17.77
N GLY A 42 9.52 5.00 -17.65
CA GLY A 42 8.48 5.35 -16.70
C GLY A 42 7.06 4.89 -17.10
N PRO A 43 6.63 4.98 -18.39
CA PRO A 43 5.34 4.43 -18.82
C PRO A 43 5.18 2.93 -18.52
N GLU A 44 6.24 2.13 -18.69
CA GLU A 44 6.24 0.70 -18.36
C GLU A 44 6.11 0.47 -16.85
N LEU A 45 6.73 1.33 -16.04
CA LEU A 45 6.59 1.30 -14.59
C LEU A 45 5.15 1.65 -14.17
N VAL A 46 4.53 2.66 -14.77
CA VAL A 46 3.12 3.02 -14.51
C VAL A 46 2.19 1.87 -14.90
N ALA A 47 2.39 1.29 -16.08
CA ALA A 47 1.62 0.15 -16.56
C ALA A 47 1.73 -1.08 -15.65
N SER A 48 2.88 -1.29 -15.00
CA SER A 48 3.10 -2.40 -14.06
C SER A 48 2.60 -2.09 -12.64
N THR A 49 2.67 -0.84 -12.22
CA THR A 49 2.28 -0.42 -10.86
C THR A 49 0.76 -0.35 -10.71
N ARG A 50 0.04 0.11 -11.73
CA ARG A 50 -1.42 0.31 -11.64
C ARG A 50 -2.21 -0.99 -11.33
N PRO A 51 -1.92 -2.15 -11.96
CA PRO A 51 -2.56 -3.41 -11.58
C PRO A 51 -2.27 -3.80 -10.14
N GLN A 52 -1.05 -3.56 -9.64
CA GLN A 52 -0.68 -3.86 -8.26
C GLN A 52 -1.38 -2.96 -7.25
N VAL A 53 -1.56 -1.67 -7.56
CA VAL A 53 -2.38 -0.74 -6.78
C VAL A 53 -3.82 -1.26 -6.70
N GLU A 54 -4.39 -1.69 -7.82
CA GLU A 54 -5.76 -2.20 -7.84
C GLU A 54 -5.90 -3.53 -7.07
N ALA A 55 -4.92 -4.44 -7.17
CA ALA A 55 -4.90 -5.66 -6.39
C ALA A 55 -4.85 -5.38 -4.87
N ALA A 56 -4.00 -4.46 -4.43
CA ALA A 56 -3.94 -4.03 -3.03
C ALA A 56 -5.24 -3.37 -2.57
N ARG A 57 -5.85 -2.51 -3.41
CA ARG A 57 -7.14 -1.87 -3.13
C ARG A 57 -8.24 -2.91 -2.92
N GLN A 58 -8.33 -3.90 -3.80
CA GLN A 58 -9.32 -4.97 -3.74
C GLN A 58 -9.12 -5.87 -2.51
N ALA A 59 -7.89 -6.15 -2.12
CA ALA A 59 -7.59 -6.93 -0.92
C ALA A 59 -7.90 -6.16 0.38
N LEU A 60 -7.75 -4.83 0.38
CA LEU A 60 -8.01 -3.98 1.54
C LEU A 60 -9.49 -3.63 1.74
N ALA A 61 -10.25 -3.44 0.66
CA ALA A 61 -11.65 -2.99 0.75
C ALA A 61 -12.54 -3.85 1.67
N PRO A 62 -12.45 -5.20 1.68
CA PRO A 62 -13.22 -6.05 2.58
C PRO A 62 -12.82 -5.90 4.07
N LEU A 63 -11.60 -5.44 4.36
CA LEU A 63 -11.12 -5.23 5.72
C LEU A 63 -11.63 -3.92 6.32
N ALA A 64 -12.06 -2.97 5.49
CA ALA A 64 -12.53 -1.66 5.93
C ALA A 64 -13.96 -1.66 6.49
N THR A 65 -14.72 -2.74 6.26
CA THR A 65 -16.13 -2.82 6.64
C THR A 65 -16.44 -4.10 7.42
N GLY A 66 -17.45 -4.02 8.29
CA GLY A 66 -17.92 -5.14 9.09
C GLY A 66 -17.07 -5.40 10.32
N ALA A 67 -16.55 -6.62 10.46
CA ALA A 67 -15.78 -7.05 11.62
C ALA A 67 -14.48 -6.25 11.77
N SER A 68 -14.06 -6.01 13.02
CA SER A 68 -12.79 -5.31 13.30
C SER A 68 -11.61 -6.09 12.70
N LEU A 69 -10.51 -5.40 12.38
CA LEU A 69 -9.31 -6.07 11.88
C LEU A 69 -8.77 -7.10 12.89
N ALA A 70 -8.94 -6.86 14.19
CA ALA A 70 -8.58 -7.84 15.22
C ALA A 70 -9.44 -9.11 15.18
N ASP A 71 -10.72 -8.99 14.83
CA ASP A 71 -11.61 -10.14 14.66
C ASP A 71 -11.32 -10.87 13.35
N ARG A 72 -11.05 -10.13 12.27
CA ARG A 72 -10.60 -10.70 10.99
C ARG A 72 -9.35 -11.56 11.17
N ILE A 73 -8.35 -11.09 11.91
CA ILE A 73 -7.15 -11.90 12.22
C ILE A 73 -7.49 -13.24 12.89
N ARG A 74 -8.55 -13.31 13.69
CA ARG A 74 -8.95 -14.55 14.37
C ARG A 74 -9.85 -15.44 13.51
N GLN A 75 -10.75 -14.83 12.75
CA GLN A 75 -11.84 -15.53 12.06
C GLN A 75 -11.54 -15.82 10.59
N ASP A 76 -10.70 -14.99 9.97
CA ASP A 76 -10.35 -15.02 8.56
C ASP A 76 -8.92 -14.46 8.35
N PRO A 77 -7.88 -15.15 8.87
CA PRO A 77 -6.49 -14.69 8.74
C PRO A 77 -6.04 -14.62 7.28
N ALA A 78 -6.60 -15.46 6.40
CA ALA A 78 -6.21 -15.54 5.00
C ALA A 78 -6.48 -14.23 4.24
N SER A 79 -7.59 -13.52 4.51
CA SER A 79 -7.84 -12.21 3.89
C SER A 79 -6.86 -11.14 4.35
N VAL A 80 -6.42 -11.20 5.61
CA VAL A 80 -5.41 -10.29 6.16
C VAL A 80 -4.03 -10.59 5.56
N GLU A 81 -3.65 -11.86 5.41
CA GLU A 81 -2.41 -12.29 4.76
C GLU A 81 -2.37 -11.92 3.27
N THR A 82 -3.51 -12.01 2.59
CA THR A 82 -3.65 -11.58 1.20
C THR A 82 -3.39 -10.07 1.08
N ALA A 83 -4.07 -9.25 1.90
CA ALA A 83 -3.85 -7.81 1.91
C ALA A 83 -2.38 -7.43 2.24
N PHE A 84 -1.77 -8.12 3.21
CA PHE A 84 -0.36 -7.95 3.52
C PHE A 84 0.55 -8.24 2.31
N SER A 85 0.31 -9.35 1.62
CA SER A 85 1.12 -9.77 0.46
C SER A 85 1.03 -8.77 -0.69
N GLU A 86 -0.17 -8.25 -0.98
CA GLU A 86 -0.37 -7.24 -2.03
C GLU A 86 0.30 -5.90 -1.69
N LEU A 87 0.28 -5.49 -0.41
CA LEU A 87 0.99 -4.29 0.06
C LEU A 87 2.51 -4.46 0.00
N GLN A 88 3.03 -5.66 0.33
CA GLN A 88 4.44 -5.96 0.23
C GLN A 88 4.94 -5.89 -1.23
N GLN A 89 4.16 -6.45 -2.16
CA GLN A 89 4.44 -6.35 -3.59
C GLN A 89 4.41 -4.90 -4.08
N LEU A 90 3.41 -4.12 -3.67
CA LEU A 90 3.33 -2.69 -4.02
C LEU A 90 4.52 -1.87 -3.50
N THR A 91 5.04 -2.22 -2.32
CA THR A 91 6.20 -1.54 -1.71
C THR A 91 7.43 -1.58 -2.62
N ARG A 92 7.63 -2.65 -3.38
CA ARG A 92 8.73 -2.73 -4.37
C ARG A 92 8.62 -1.63 -5.42
N PHE A 93 7.42 -1.44 -5.97
CA PHE A 93 7.18 -0.42 -6.99
C PHE A 93 7.42 0.99 -6.46
N PHE A 94 6.89 1.34 -5.29
CA PHE A 94 7.03 2.68 -4.72
C PHE A 94 8.41 2.98 -4.13
N LYS A 95 9.10 1.99 -3.54
CA LYS A 95 10.43 2.22 -2.98
C LYS A 95 11.50 2.07 -4.05
N SER A 96 11.71 0.85 -4.55
CA SER A 96 12.84 0.56 -5.44
C SER A 96 12.66 1.22 -6.80
N ASP A 97 11.55 0.90 -7.47
CA ASP A 97 11.45 1.16 -8.90
C ASP A 97 11.16 2.63 -9.17
N LEU A 98 10.25 3.25 -8.40
CA LEU A 98 9.98 4.68 -8.46
C LEU A 98 11.22 5.51 -8.08
N SER A 99 11.89 5.24 -6.96
CA SER A 99 13.04 6.05 -6.53
C SER A 99 14.20 5.99 -7.52
N SER A 100 14.44 4.80 -8.11
CA SER A 100 15.39 4.63 -9.21
C SER A 100 15.06 5.56 -10.39
N ARG A 101 13.78 5.67 -10.78
CA ARG A 101 13.33 6.57 -11.86
C ARG A 101 13.39 8.06 -11.48
N LEU A 102 13.23 8.38 -10.20
CA LEU A 102 13.38 9.75 -9.70
C LEU A 102 14.85 10.18 -9.55
N GLY A 103 15.80 9.26 -9.75
CA GLY A 103 17.23 9.51 -9.46
C GLY A 103 17.51 9.72 -7.98
N ILE A 104 16.59 9.29 -7.11
CA ILE A 104 16.71 9.36 -5.65
C ILE A 104 17.28 8.03 -5.18
N SER A 105 18.48 8.06 -4.61
CA SER A 105 19.01 6.88 -3.92
C SER A 105 18.30 6.75 -2.58
N ILE A 106 17.56 5.65 -2.37
CA ILE A 106 17.10 5.28 -1.03
C ILE A 106 18.32 4.73 -0.29
N THR A 107 18.91 5.53 0.59
CA THR A 107 19.87 5.03 1.58
C THR A 107 19.08 4.25 2.62
N TYR A 108 19.13 2.92 2.53
CA TYR A 108 18.53 2.00 3.47
C TYR A 108 19.34 1.98 4.78
N ASP A 109 19.43 3.10 5.48
CA ASP A 109 19.71 3.08 6.92
C ASP A 109 18.36 2.88 7.61
N SER A 110 17.92 1.62 7.72
CA SER A 110 16.86 1.23 8.63
C SER A 110 17.40 1.30 10.07
N GLY A 111 17.68 2.52 10.52
CA GLY A 111 18.02 2.88 11.90
C GLY A 111 16.81 3.35 12.70
N ASP A 112 15.61 2.99 12.26
CA ASP A 112 14.39 3.02 13.05
C ASP A 112 14.09 1.55 13.38
N GLY A 113 14.49 0.97 14.51
CA GLY A 113 14.50 1.60 15.83
C GLY A 113 13.15 1.48 16.54
N ASP A 114 12.16 0.81 15.92
CA ASP A 114 10.89 0.33 16.48
C ASP A 114 10.61 -1.10 15.96
#